data_AF-A0A0M9AAA0-F1
#
_entry.id   AF-A0A0M9AAA0-F1
#
_cell.length_a   1.000
_cell.length_b   1.000
_cell.length_c   1.000
_cell.angle_alpha   90.00
_cell.angle_beta   90.00
_cell.angle_gamma   90.00
#
_symmetry.space_group_name_H-M   'P 1'
#
loop_
_entity.id
_entity.type
_entity.pdbx_description
1 polymer ?
#
loop_
_entity_poly.entity_id
_entity_poly.type
_entity_poly.pdbx_seq_one_letter_code
_entity_poly.pdbx_strand_id
1 'polypeptide(L)'
;MKMSGEDDWDVEQHKTEHECDEHWELRRKFLLAHKDKFPEDELICLAQVFTNVELLGCSKCSIFVNSKLLATARSSDHKSAKRDASIIGLQELRKYYYTIKVKKKFNVRHANVTTATIANRKSKEDTISDDNIGKKIMKLMGWTGGGLGKSQQGIVKPIVVNEQISKEGLGLKRNLLSTDDLKHRCKDIMGKFLSGDMKNDLIFSVDFTNDERAVIHQVARQLGLKSHSYGPKCQRTLVVSRKIDPLDLVEELKSLGGDTNKYQLLEPTGL
;
A
#
# COMPACT_ATOMS: atom_id res chain seq x y z
N MET A 1 -3.06 -24.95 72.97
CA MET A 1 -2.95 -26.38 72.63
C MET A 1 -1.86 -26.49 71.57
N LYS A 2 -0.67 -26.99 71.95
CA LYS A 2 0.35 -27.39 70.99
C LYS A 2 -0.13 -28.68 70.34
N MET A 3 -0.44 -28.63 69.04
CA MET A 3 -0.63 -29.83 68.24
C MET A 3 0.76 -30.33 67.87
N SER A 4 1.25 -31.28 68.66
CA SER A 4 2.39 -32.13 68.33
C SER A 4 1.94 -33.19 67.34
N GLY A 5 2.54 -33.15 66.17
CA GLY A 5 2.47 -34.14 65.11
C GLY A 5 3.37 -33.63 63.99
N GLU A 6 4.60 -34.11 63.96
CA GLU A 6 5.50 -33.93 62.82
C GLU A 6 4.91 -34.67 61.61
N ASP A 7 3.90 -34.10 60.97
CA ASP A 7 3.69 -34.33 59.55
C ASP A 7 4.62 -33.36 58.82
N ASP A 8 5.92 -33.64 58.90
CA ASP A 8 6.91 -33.01 58.04
C ASP A 8 6.74 -33.58 56.63
N TRP A 9 5.61 -33.24 55.99
CA TRP A 9 5.33 -33.65 54.63
C TRP A 9 6.35 -32.97 53.71
N ASP A 10 6.97 -33.75 52.85
CA ASP A 10 8.02 -33.25 51.99
C ASP A 10 7.40 -32.46 50.84
N VAL A 11 7.66 -31.15 50.83
CA VAL A 11 7.17 -30.24 49.79
C VAL A 11 7.61 -30.73 48.41
N GLU A 12 8.80 -31.33 48.27
CA GLU A 12 9.31 -31.81 46.98
C GLU A 12 8.46 -32.91 46.35
N GLN A 13 7.67 -33.65 47.13
CA GLN A 13 6.78 -34.70 46.61
C GLN A 13 5.62 -34.15 45.77
N HIS A 14 5.30 -32.86 45.92
CA HIS A 14 4.23 -32.23 45.16
C HIS A 14 4.68 -31.65 43.82
N LYS A 15 5.98 -31.73 43.48
CA LYS A 15 6.48 -31.34 42.15
C LYS A 15 5.92 -32.30 41.11
N THR A 16 5.23 -31.77 40.10
CA THR A 16 4.77 -32.58 38.96
C THR A 16 5.83 -32.60 37.86
N GLU A 17 6.02 -33.74 37.20
CA GLU A 17 7.02 -33.91 36.13
C GLU A 17 6.81 -32.99 34.92
N HIS A 18 5.59 -32.48 34.75
CA HIS A 18 5.21 -31.59 33.65
C HIS A 18 5.17 -30.11 34.04
N GLU A 19 5.55 -29.76 35.27
CA GLU A 19 5.62 -28.36 35.73
C GLU A 19 6.98 -27.74 35.39
N CYS A 20 6.96 -26.51 34.88
CA CYS A 20 8.18 -25.74 34.60
C CYS A 20 8.90 -25.38 35.90
N ASP A 21 10.23 -25.37 35.92
CA ASP A 21 11.01 -25.13 37.15
C ASP A 21 10.70 -23.77 37.81
N GLU A 22 10.45 -22.72 37.01
CA GLU A 22 10.02 -21.41 37.54
C GLU A 22 8.65 -21.47 38.22
N HIS A 23 7.73 -22.27 37.69
CA HIS A 23 6.40 -22.48 38.27
C HIS A 23 6.52 -23.24 39.59
N TRP A 24 7.35 -24.29 39.60
CA TRP A 24 7.64 -25.07 40.79
C TRP A 24 8.29 -24.23 41.88
N GLU A 25 9.31 -23.42 41.56
CA GLU A 25 9.97 -22.57 42.56
C GLU A 25 9.02 -21.59 43.23
N LEU A 26 8.10 -20.98 42.47
CA LEU A 26 7.11 -20.06 43.01
C LEU A 26 6.10 -20.80 43.90
N ARG A 27 5.61 -21.97 43.45
CA ARG A 27 4.71 -22.84 44.22
C ARG A 27 5.37 -23.30 45.52
N ARG A 28 6.60 -23.79 45.44
CA ARG A 28 7.44 -24.26 46.55
C ARG A 28 7.67 -23.17 47.60
N LYS A 29 8.00 -21.95 47.18
CA LYS A 29 8.16 -20.80 48.11
C LYS A 29 6.85 -20.49 48.83
N PHE A 30 5.72 -20.57 48.13
CA PHE A 30 4.40 -20.36 48.73
C PHE A 30 4.05 -21.44 49.77
N LEU A 31 4.30 -22.71 49.43
CA LEU A 31 4.09 -23.87 50.31
C LEU A 31 4.97 -23.77 51.58
N LEU A 32 6.27 -23.51 51.43
CA LEU A 32 7.19 -23.38 52.57
C LEU A 32 6.85 -22.23 53.51
N ALA A 33 6.35 -21.11 52.99
CA ALA A 33 6.00 -19.94 53.81
C ALA A 33 4.71 -20.13 54.65
N HIS A 34 3.88 -21.11 54.30
CA HIS A 34 2.54 -21.30 54.87
C HIS A 34 2.27 -22.72 55.39
N LYS A 35 3.28 -23.61 55.34
CA LYS A 35 3.23 -25.00 55.81
C LYS A 35 2.71 -25.15 57.24
N ASP A 36 3.10 -24.23 58.12
CA ASP A 36 2.72 -24.27 59.55
C ASP A 36 1.34 -23.64 59.85
N LYS A 37 0.66 -23.09 58.84
CA LYS A 37 -0.56 -22.26 59.02
C LYS A 37 -1.82 -22.91 58.46
N PHE A 38 -1.70 -23.82 57.50
CA PHE A 38 -2.82 -24.44 56.81
C PHE A 38 -2.59 -25.95 56.69
N PRO A 39 -3.64 -26.78 56.69
CA PRO A 39 -3.53 -28.20 56.39
C PRO A 39 -3.05 -28.42 54.94
N GLU A 40 -2.36 -29.53 54.70
CA GLU A 40 -1.68 -29.87 53.44
C GLU A 40 -2.58 -29.74 52.20
N ASP A 41 -3.75 -30.40 52.22
CA ASP A 41 -4.70 -30.39 51.09
C ASP A 41 -5.18 -28.98 50.71
N GLU A 42 -5.50 -28.16 51.71
CA GLU A 42 -5.93 -26.78 51.47
C GLU A 42 -4.79 -25.92 50.93
N LEU A 43 -3.58 -26.12 51.45
CA LEU A 43 -2.43 -25.32 51.08
C LEU A 43 -1.96 -25.63 49.65
N ILE A 44 -2.03 -26.88 49.21
CA ILE A 44 -1.74 -27.28 47.82
C ILE A 44 -2.73 -26.62 46.85
N CYS A 45 -4.02 -26.65 47.18
CA CYS A 45 -5.05 -25.96 46.38
C CYS A 45 -4.79 -24.45 46.31
N LEU A 46 -4.50 -23.82 47.45
CA LEU A 46 -4.21 -22.38 47.51
C LEU A 46 -2.95 -22.02 46.73
N ALA A 47 -1.89 -22.84 46.83
CA ALA A 47 -0.64 -22.63 46.10
C ALA A 47 -0.85 -22.75 44.60
N GLN A 48 -1.66 -23.73 44.14
CA GLN A 48 -1.99 -23.88 42.73
C GLN A 48 -2.83 -22.70 42.20
N VAL A 49 -3.77 -22.19 43.00
CA VAL A 49 -4.55 -21.00 42.62
C VAL A 49 -3.65 -19.76 42.56
N PHE A 50 -2.75 -19.59 43.54
CA PHE A 50 -1.79 -18.49 43.58
C PHE A 50 -0.86 -18.51 42.36
N THR A 51 -0.26 -19.67 42.04
CA THR A 51 0.61 -19.79 40.87
C THR A 51 -0.16 -19.60 39.57
N ASN A 52 -1.39 -20.11 39.47
CA ASN A 52 -2.23 -19.83 38.31
C ASN A 52 -2.54 -18.34 38.16
N VAL A 53 -2.85 -17.62 39.24
CA VAL A 53 -3.15 -16.17 39.20
C VAL A 53 -1.93 -15.35 38.79
N GLU A 54 -0.75 -15.68 39.31
CA GLU A 54 0.49 -14.94 39.01
C GLU A 54 1.11 -15.33 37.65
N LEU A 55 1.13 -16.61 37.30
CA LEU A 55 1.83 -17.12 36.12
C LEU A 55 0.96 -17.16 34.86
N LEU A 56 -0.38 -17.15 34.97
CA LEU A 56 -1.25 -16.90 33.82
C LEU A 56 -1.23 -15.43 33.35
N GLY A 57 -0.35 -14.61 33.92
CA GLY A 57 0.40 -13.59 33.19
C GLY A 57 -0.47 -12.57 32.46
N CYS A 58 -1.23 -11.76 33.20
CA CYS A 58 -2.00 -10.69 32.57
C CYS A 58 -1.08 -9.58 32.03
N SER A 59 -0.82 -9.62 30.73
CA SER A 59 -0.07 -8.61 30.01
C SER A 59 -0.88 -7.32 29.87
N LYS A 60 -0.37 -6.20 30.43
CA LYS A 60 -0.96 -4.86 30.28
C LYS A 60 -0.26 -4.08 29.17
N CYS A 61 -1.02 -3.46 28.28
CA CYS A 61 -0.51 -2.53 27.27
C CYS A 61 -1.20 -1.17 27.42
N SER A 62 -0.42 -0.10 27.44
CA SER A 62 -0.92 1.29 27.50
C SER A 62 -0.34 2.08 26.33
N ILE A 63 -1.19 2.80 25.60
CA ILE A 63 -0.83 3.60 24.42
C ILE A 63 -0.93 5.07 24.78
N PHE A 64 0.12 5.83 24.47
CA PHE A 64 0.20 7.27 24.70
C PHE A 64 0.37 8.01 23.37
N VAL A 65 -0.32 9.13 23.21
CA VAL A 65 -0.16 10.05 22.08
C VAL A 65 0.16 11.43 22.66
N ASN A 66 1.29 12.02 22.26
CA ASN A 66 1.78 13.30 22.79
C ASN A 66 1.80 13.35 24.33
N SER A 67 2.30 12.28 24.98
CA SER A 67 2.36 12.12 26.44
C SER A 67 1.00 12.03 27.16
N LYS A 68 -0.12 12.01 26.44
CA LYS A 68 -1.47 11.76 26.99
C LYS A 68 -1.83 10.28 26.82
N LEU A 69 -2.36 9.66 27.88
CA LEU A 69 -2.87 8.29 27.82
C LEU A 69 -4.08 8.23 26.88
N LEU A 70 -3.98 7.42 25.83
CA LEU A 70 -5.05 7.21 24.85
C LEU A 70 -5.89 5.97 25.20
N ALA A 71 -5.23 4.84 25.45
CA ALA A 71 -5.92 3.57 25.72
C ALA A 71 -5.08 2.63 26.57
N THR A 72 -5.75 1.79 27.35
CA THR A 72 -5.12 0.72 28.13
C THR A 72 -5.91 -0.58 27.94
N ALA A 73 -5.21 -1.70 27.78
CA ALA A 73 -5.82 -3.03 27.77
C ALA A 73 -5.00 -4.02 28.58
N ARG A 74 -5.66 -5.09 29.03
CA ARG A 74 -5.06 -6.23 29.74
C ARG A 74 -5.56 -7.52 29.10
N SER A 75 -4.66 -8.46 28.81
CA SER A 75 -5.00 -9.78 28.28
C SER A 75 -3.98 -10.83 28.72
N SER A 76 -4.24 -12.10 28.44
CA SER A 76 -3.32 -13.21 28.78
C SER A 76 -1.98 -13.17 28.03
N ASP A 77 -1.92 -12.53 26.85
CA ASP A 77 -0.68 -12.45 26.07
C ASP A 77 -0.35 -11.02 25.62
N HIS A 78 0.95 -10.73 25.45
CA HIS A 78 1.40 -9.41 25.00
C HIS A 78 0.86 -9.02 23.62
N LYS A 79 0.58 -9.98 22.73
CA LYS A 79 0.12 -9.70 21.36
C LYS A 79 -1.35 -9.28 21.35
N SER A 80 -2.20 -9.96 22.12
CA SER A 80 -3.59 -9.57 22.32
C SER A 80 -3.70 -8.28 23.12
N ALA A 81 -2.84 -8.04 24.12
CA ALA A 81 -2.89 -6.81 24.91
C ALA A 81 -2.63 -5.59 24.00
N LYS A 82 -1.66 -5.71 23.09
CA LYS A 82 -1.38 -4.69 22.07
C LYS A 82 -2.53 -4.53 21.09
N ARG A 83 -3.12 -5.64 20.62
CA ARG A 83 -4.26 -5.63 19.71
C ARG A 83 -5.46 -4.91 20.35
N ASP A 84 -5.83 -5.29 21.57
CA ASP A 84 -7.00 -4.76 22.26
C ASP A 84 -6.80 -3.29 22.64
N ALA A 85 -5.61 -2.92 23.13
CA ALA A 85 -5.28 -1.51 23.38
C ALA A 85 -5.37 -0.69 22.09
N SER A 86 -4.93 -1.23 20.95
CA SER A 86 -5.02 -0.55 19.65
C SER A 86 -6.46 -0.38 19.17
N ILE A 87 -7.33 -1.37 19.40
CA ILE A 87 -8.75 -1.31 19.03
C ILE A 87 -9.45 -0.23 19.85
N ILE A 88 -9.25 -0.23 21.17
CA ILE A 88 -9.82 0.77 22.09
C ILE A 88 -9.33 2.17 21.72
N GLY A 89 -8.02 2.33 21.50
CA GLY A 89 -7.44 3.62 21.11
C GLY A 89 -7.97 4.11 19.76
N LEU A 90 -8.14 3.21 18.78
CA LEU A 90 -8.70 3.57 17.48
C LEU A 90 -10.19 3.96 17.58
N GLN A 91 -10.97 3.28 18.41
CA GLN A 91 -12.37 3.64 18.66
C GLN A 91 -12.49 5.03 19.27
N GLU A 92 -11.62 5.35 20.23
CA GLU A 92 -11.63 6.67 20.87
C GLU A 92 -11.22 7.78 19.88
N LEU A 93 -10.18 7.56 19.09
CA LEU A 93 -9.75 8.53 18.07
C LEU A 93 -10.82 8.75 16.98
N ARG A 94 -11.55 7.70 16.59
CA ARG A 94 -12.64 7.79 15.60
C ARG A 94 -13.81 8.66 16.05
N LYS A 95 -13.94 8.96 17.35
CA LYS A 95 -14.98 9.88 17.83
C LYS A 95 -14.68 11.32 17.43
N TYR A 96 -13.41 11.72 17.45
CA TYR A 96 -13.00 13.12 17.29
C TYR A 96 -12.30 13.43 15.96
N TYR A 97 -11.68 12.43 15.32
CA TYR A 97 -10.83 12.63 14.15
C TYR A 97 -11.32 11.87 12.92
N TYR A 98 -11.14 12.49 11.75
CA TYR A 98 -11.32 11.82 10.46
C TYR A 98 -10.33 10.67 10.32
N THR A 99 -10.84 9.51 9.92
CA THR A 99 -10.01 8.32 9.73
C THR A 99 -9.99 7.92 8.25
N ILE A 100 -8.79 7.87 7.67
CA ILE A 100 -8.58 7.43 6.29
C ILE A 100 -8.30 5.93 6.29
N LYS A 101 -9.18 5.15 5.65
CA LYS A 101 -9.02 3.70 5.51
C LYS A 101 -8.53 3.37 4.10
N VAL A 102 -7.38 2.72 4.00
CA VAL A 102 -6.81 2.27 2.72
C VAL A 102 -7.43 0.92 2.30
N LYS A 103 -8.03 0.85 1.11
CA LYS A 103 -8.60 -0.37 0.54
C LYS A 103 -7.48 -1.27 -0.01
N LYS A 104 -7.32 -2.48 0.55
CA LYS A 104 -6.29 -3.46 0.12
C LYS A 104 -6.48 -3.99 -1.31
N LYS A 105 -7.65 -3.82 -1.92
CA LYS A 105 -7.98 -4.30 -3.26
C LYS A 105 -7.50 -3.35 -4.38
N PHE A 106 -6.34 -2.71 -4.21
CA PHE A 106 -5.74 -2.00 -5.34
C PHE A 106 -5.32 -3.05 -6.37
N ASN A 107 -6.10 -3.18 -7.43
CA ASN A 107 -5.96 -4.22 -8.43
C ASN A 107 -4.77 -3.84 -9.34
N VAL A 108 -3.56 -4.14 -8.87
CA VAL A 108 -2.29 -3.93 -9.60
C VAL A 108 -2.26 -4.67 -10.97
N ARG A 109 -3.27 -5.50 -11.25
CA ARG A 109 -3.34 -6.38 -12.43
C ARG A 109 -3.74 -5.69 -13.73
N HIS A 110 -4.33 -4.48 -13.68
CA HIS A 110 -4.72 -3.77 -14.90
C HIS A 110 -3.83 -2.55 -15.10
N ALA A 111 -2.82 -2.70 -15.97
CA ALA A 111 -2.01 -1.58 -16.41
C ALA A 111 -2.87 -0.58 -17.18
N ASN A 112 -2.88 0.67 -16.76
CA ASN A 112 -3.50 1.80 -17.47
C ASN A 112 -2.49 2.50 -18.39
N VAL A 113 -1.19 2.22 -18.24
CA VAL A 113 -0.14 2.68 -19.16
C VAL A 113 0.55 1.47 -19.80
N THR A 114 0.24 1.22 -21.07
CA THR A 114 0.88 0.17 -21.88
C THR A 114 1.90 0.77 -22.84
N THR A 115 2.82 -0.05 -23.36
CA THR A 115 3.75 0.36 -24.42
C THR A 115 3.02 0.93 -25.63
N ALA A 116 1.83 0.40 -25.95
CA ALA A 116 0.95 0.96 -26.98
C ALA A 116 0.49 2.39 -26.65
N THR A 117 0.12 2.72 -25.41
CA THR A 117 -0.26 4.11 -25.04
C THR A 117 0.90 5.10 -25.15
N ILE A 118 2.13 4.66 -24.88
CA ILE A 118 3.33 5.50 -24.99
C ILE A 118 3.75 5.65 -26.46
N ALA A 119 3.70 4.54 -27.22
CA ALA A 119 4.04 4.48 -28.63
C ALA A 119 2.97 5.07 -29.54
N ASN A 120 1.72 5.22 -29.07
CA ASN A 120 0.65 5.85 -29.83
C ASN A 120 1.02 7.31 -30.03
N ARG A 121 1.71 7.58 -31.13
CA ARG A 121 1.73 8.89 -31.77
C ARG A 121 0.25 9.21 -31.94
N LYS A 122 -0.33 9.97 -31.00
CA LYS A 122 -1.17 11.06 -31.44
C LYS A 122 -0.27 11.80 -32.40
N SER A 123 -0.33 11.42 -33.68
CA SER A 123 -0.25 12.39 -34.72
C SER A 123 -1.14 13.51 -34.20
N LYS A 124 -0.50 14.58 -33.71
CA LYS A 124 -1.02 15.86 -34.15
C LYS A 124 -1.23 15.64 -35.64
N GLU A 125 -2.45 15.87 -36.11
CA GLU A 125 -2.66 16.02 -37.54
C GLU A 125 -1.71 17.15 -37.95
N ASP A 126 -0.46 16.79 -38.21
CA ASP A 126 0.59 17.65 -38.71
C ASP A 126 0.21 17.80 -40.17
N THR A 127 -0.90 18.50 -40.37
CA THR A 127 -1.22 19.18 -41.59
C THR A 127 0.06 19.93 -41.94
N ILE A 128 0.64 19.55 -43.08
CA ILE A 128 1.85 20.20 -43.59
C ILE A 128 1.57 21.70 -43.55
N SER A 129 2.41 22.43 -42.80
CA SER A 129 2.25 23.88 -42.60
C SER A 129 1.91 24.56 -43.92
N ASP A 130 0.95 25.47 -43.88
CA ASP A 130 0.48 26.21 -45.06
C ASP A 130 1.59 26.97 -45.78
N ASP A 131 2.70 27.21 -45.09
CA ASP A 131 3.85 27.94 -45.58
C ASP A 131 4.90 27.05 -46.29
N ASN A 132 4.68 25.74 -46.36
CA ASN A 132 5.56 24.82 -47.07
C ASN A 132 5.70 25.22 -48.55
N ILE A 133 6.94 25.26 -49.05
CA ILE A 133 7.29 25.61 -50.42
C ILE A 133 6.45 24.84 -51.44
N GLY A 134 6.24 23.53 -51.24
CA GLY A 134 5.42 22.72 -52.13
C GLY A 134 3.96 23.18 -52.18
N LYS A 135 3.38 23.56 -51.04
CA LYS A 135 2.01 24.09 -50.95
C LYS A 135 1.88 25.47 -51.61
N LYS A 136 2.91 26.32 -51.50
CA LYS A 136 2.99 27.60 -52.23
C LYS A 136 3.08 27.38 -53.74
N ILE A 137 3.94 26.46 -54.20
CA ILE A 137 4.07 26.12 -55.62
C ILE A 137 2.74 25.57 -56.15
N MET A 138 2.09 24.66 -55.43
CA MET A 138 0.80 24.11 -55.84
C MET A 138 -0.28 25.20 -55.94
N LYS A 139 -0.37 26.11 -54.96
CA LYS A 139 -1.30 27.26 -55.01
C LYS A 139 -1.01 28.19 -56.21
N LEU A 140 0.26 28.47 -56.50
CA LEU A 140 0.67 29.27 -57.67
C LEU A 140 0.33 28.60 -59.01
N MET A 141 0.31 27.27 -59.04
CA MET A 141 -0.10 26.48 -60.21
C MET A 141 -1.63 26.27 -60.29
N GLY A 142 -2.41 26.99 -59.48
CA GLY A 142 -3.88 26.99 -59.53
C GLY A 142 -4.56 25.93 -58.67
N TRP A 143 -3.84 25.22 -57.80
CA TRP A 143 -4.46 24.27 -56.87
C TRP A 143 -5.17 25.02 -55.72
N THR A 144 -6.49 24.90 -55.66
CA THR A 144 -7.35 25.56 -54.65
C THR A 144 -7.62 24.70 -53.41
N GLY A 145 -7.00 23.51 -53.31
CA GLY A 145 -7.24 22.52 -52.27
C GLY A 145 -7.98 21.27 -52.78
N GLY A 146 -8.09 20.24 -51.94
CA GLY A 146 -8.69 18.94 -52.32
C GLY A 146 -7.69 17.96 -52.94
N GLY A 147 -8.19 16.93 -53.63
CA GLY A 147 -7.36 15.85 -54.18
C GLY A 147 -6.64 16.30 -55.44
N LEU A 148 -5.42 15.79 -55.70
CA LEU A 148 -4.68 16.15 -56.92
C LEU A 148 -5.27 15.45 -58.17
N GLY A 149 -5.48 16.18 -59.26
CA GLY A 149 -5.96 15.63 -60.56
C GLY A 149 -7.18 16.35 -61.14
N LYS A 150 -7.50 16.09 -62.42
CA LYS A 150 -8.55 16.80 -63.19
C LYS A 150 -9.92 16.84 -62.51
N SER A 151 -10.28 15.78 -61.78
CA SER A 151 -11.55 15.64 -61.05
C SER A 151 -11.38 15.62 -59.53
N GLN A 152 -10.27 16.17 -58.99
CA GLN A 152 -9.92 16.10 -57.57
C GLN A 152 -9.81 14.67 -57.00
N GLN A 153 -9.50 13.70 -57.86
CA GLN A 153 -9.49 12.26 -57.56
C GLN A 153 -8.28 11.79 -56.73
N GLY A 154 -7.29 12.66 -56.51
CA GLY A 154 -6.10 12.34 -55.74
C GLY A 154 -6.39 12.23 -54.24
N ILE A 155 -5.47 11.58 -53.55
CA ILE A 155 -5.56 11.35 -52.11
C ILE A 155 -5.40 12.70 -51.37
N VAL A 156 -6.44 13.11 -50.66
CA VAL A 156 -6.46 14.36 -49.86
C VAL A 156 -5.81 14.16 -48.49
N LYS A 157 -6.08 13.01 -47.88
CA LYS A 157 -5.59 12.67 -46.55
C LYS A 157 -4.22 12.02 -46.67
N PRO A 158 -3.20 12.42 -45.89
CA PRO A 158 -1.91 11.77 -45.90
C PRO A 158 -2.08 10.25 -45.80
N ILE A 159 -1.30 9.49 -46.58
CA ILE A 159 -1.33 8.02 -46.49
C ILE A 159 -0.85 7.67 -45.09
N VAL A 160 -1.78 7.25 -44.24
CA VAL A 160 -1.48 6.85 -42.87
C VAL A 160 -0.91 5.44 -42.94
N VAL A 161 0.31 5.27 -42.43
CA VAL A 161 0.90 3.94 -42.26
C VAL A 161 0.13 3.22 -41.15
N ASN A 162 -0.60 2.17 -41.50
CA ASN A 162 -1.17 1.26 -40.50
C ASN A 162 -0.03 0.40 -39.94
N GLU A 163 0.54 0.81 -38.80
CA GLU A 163 1.55 0.02 -38.11
C GLU A 163 0.91 -1.27 -37.57
N GLN A 164 1.25 -2.42 -38.14
CA GLN A 164 0.95 -3.72 -37.54
C GLN A 164 1.88 -3.92 -36.34
N ILE A 165 1.30 -3.88 -35.13
CA ILE A 165 2.03 -3.98 -33.85
C ILE A 165 2.49 -5.42 -33.55
N SER A 166 2.08 -6.41 -34.35
CA SER A 166 2.41 -7.82 -34.10
C SER A 166 2.98 -8.49 -35.35
N LYS A 167 4.31 -8.48 -35.47
CA LYS A 167 5.17 -9.64 -35.81
C LYS A 167 6.56 -9.15 -36.18
N GLU A 168 7.56 -9.80 -35.60
CA GLU A 168 8.96 -9.65 -35.95
C GLU A 168 9.14 -9.99 -37.44
N GLY A 169 9.58 -9.00 -38.21
CA GLY A 169 9.76 -9.08 -39.66
C GLY A 169 10.74 -8.02 -40.16
N LEU A 170 11.32 -8.29 -41.33
CA LEU A 170 12.52 -7.70 -41.93
C LEU A 170 12.72 -6.19 -41.70
N GLY A 171 13.71 -5.85 -40.86
CA GLY A 171 14.42 -4.58 -40.92
C GLY A 171 13.94 -3.47 -39.98
N LEU A 172 12.74 -3.55 -39.41
CA LEU A 172 12.32 -2.64 -38.34
C LEU A 172 12.78 -3.20 -36.99
N LYS A 173 14.02 -2.89 -36.61
CA LYS A 173 14.33 -2.76 -35.18
C LYS A 173 13.25 -1.82 -34.65
N ARG A 174 12.50 -2.22 -33.60
CA ARG A 174 11.58 -1.32 -32.86
C ARG A 174 12.21 0.05 -32.95
N ASN A 175 11.53 1.05 -33.52
CA ASN A 175 11.94 2.43 -33.29
C ASN A 175 12.00 2.53 -31.77
N LEU A 176 13.20 2.31 -31.22
CA LEU A 176 13.43 2.35 -29.80
C LEU A 176 12.98 3.76 -29.52
N LEU A 177 11.88 3.89 -28.77
CA LEU A 177 11.56 5.14 -28.12
C LEU A 177 12.90 5.59 -27.58
N SER A 178 13.46 6.66 -28.17
CA SER A 178 14.73 7.17 -27.70
C SER A 178 14.53 7.35 -26.20
N THR A 179 15.56 7.04 -25.41
CA THR A 179 15.45 7.19 -23.95
C THR A 179 14.93 8.59 -23.59
N ASP A 180 15.21 9.58 -24.44
CA ASP A 180 14.65 10.93 -24.37
C ASP A 180 13.16 11.04 -24.74
N ASP A 181 12.70 10.36 -25.80
CA ASP A 181 11.28 10.34 -26.19
C ASP A 181 10.43 9.65 -25.10
N LEU A 182 10.90 8.50 -24.60
CA LEU A 182 10.25 7.83 -23.47
C LEU A 182 10.18 8.75 -22.24
N LYS A 183 11.26 9.47 -21.94
CA LYS A 183 11.31 10.44 -20.84
C LYS A 183 10.30 11.57 -21.04
N HIS A 184 10.22 12.15 -22.23
CA HIS A 184 9.30 13.25 -22.54
C HIS A 184 7.84 12.81 -22.44
N ARG A 185 7.53 11.60 -22.92
CA ARG A 185 6.18 11.02 -22.87
C ARG A 185 5.78 10.67 -21.44
N CYS A 186 6.70 10.10 -20.67
CA CYS A 186 6.48 9.86 -19.24
C CYS A 186 6.23 11.17 -18.49
N LYS A 187 6.98 12.24 -18.80
CA LYS A 187 6.73 13.56 -18.22
C LYS A 187 5.32 14.09 -18.53
N ASP A 188 4.85 13.96 -19.77
CA ASP A 188 3.52 14.39 -20.18
C ASP A 188 2.41 13.56 -19.49
N ILE A 189 2.54 12.23 -19.45
CA ILE A 189 1.58 11.34 -18.77
C ILE A 189 1.54 11.65 -17.27
N MET A 190 2.70 11.80 -16.62
CA MET A 190 2.79 12.11 -15.20
C MET A 190 2.32 13.54 -14.89
N GLY A 191 2.53 14.50 -15.79
CA GLY A 191 2.03 15.88 -15.66
C GLY A 191 0.50 15.95 -15.75
N LYS A 192 -0.08 15.22 -16.71
CA LYS A 192 -1.55 15.02 -16.78
C LYS A 192 -2.07 14.31 -15.53
N PHE A 193 -1.31 13.33 -15.03
CA PHE A 193 -1.66 12.65 -13.79
C PHE A 193 -1.57 13.54 -12.57
N LEU A 194 -0.70 14.56 -12.53
CA LEU A 194 -0.70 15.56 -11.44
C LEU A 194 -1.89 16.52 -11.55
N SER A 195 -2.32 16.85 -12.77
CA SER A 195 -3.44 17.75 -13.03
C SER A 195 -4.82 17.07 -12.97
N GLY A 196 -4.85 15.73 -13.06
CA GLY A 196 -6.08 14.94 -13.12
C GLY A 196 -6.69 14.62 -11.75
N ASP A 197 -7.70 13.75 -11.74
CA ASP A 197 -8.41 13.28 -10.56
C ASP A 197 -7.64 12.12 -9.88
N MET A 198 -7.54 12.14 -8.54
CA MET A 198 -6.81 11.16 -7.71
C MET A 198 -7.42 9.76 -7.65
N LYS A 199 -8.48 9.51 -8.42
CA LYS A 199 -9.21 8.22 -8.43
C LYS A 199 -8.33 6.99 -8.62
N ASN A 200 -7.28 7.06 -9.45
CA ASN A 200 -6.45 5.90 -9.81
C ASN A 200 -4.96 6.25 -9.89
N ASP A 201 -4.08 5.43 -9.29
CA ASP A 201 -2.64 5.55 -9.52
C ASP A 201 -2.26 5.13 -10.97
N LEU A 202 -1.10 5.58 -11.44
CA LEU A 202 -0.54 5.12 -12.72
C LEU A 202 0.13 3.76 -12.53
N ILE A 203 -0.33 2.76 -13.27
CA ILE A 203 0.18 1.39 -13.32
C ILE A 203 0.74 1.14 -14.73
N PHE A 204 2.05 1.01 -14.81
CA PHE A 204 2.77 0.69 -16.03
C PHE A 204 2.78 -0.83 -16.26
N SER A 205 2.58 -1.22 -17.52
CA SER A 205 2.57 -2.62 -17.98
C SER A 205 3.86 -3.36 -17.63
N VAL A 206 3.79 -4.69 -17.66
CA VAL A 206 4.97 -5.56 -17.49
C VAL A 206 5.94 -5.48 -18.69
N ASP A 207 5.47 -4.97 -19.83
CA ASP A 207 6.19 -4.92 -21.11
C ASP A 207 7.39 -3.96 -21.13
N PHE A 208 7.57 -3.14 -20.09
CA PHE A 208 8.72 -2.25 -19.98
C PHE A 208 9.99 -3.00 -19.57
N THR A 209 11.11 -2.66 -20.18
CA THR A 209 12.43 -3.20 -19.82
C THR A 209 12.93 -2.62 -18.49
N ASN A 210 13.99 -3.18 -17.92
CA ASN A 210 14.58 -2.65 -16.68
C ASN A 210 15.15 -1.23 -16.86
N ASP A 211 15.73 -0.94 -18.02
CA ASP A 211 16.29 0.38 -18.32
C ASP A 211 15.18 1.42 -18.49
N GLU A 212 14.10 1.06 -19.18
CA GLU A 212 12.91 1.91 -19.30
C GLU A 212 12.26 2.18 -17.93
N ARG A 213 12.16 1.15 -17.07
CA ARG A 213 11.69 1.32 -15.68
C ARG A 213 12.58 2.28 -14.89
N ALA A 214 13.90 2.23 -15.07
CA ALA A 214 14.82 3.16 -14.42
C ALA A 214 14.55 4.61 -14.84
N VAL A 215 14.30 4.85 -16.13
CA VAL A 215 13.91 6.18 -16.65
C VAL A 215 12.57 6.63 -16.05
N ILE A 216 11.57 5.74 -15.99
CA ILE A 216 10.26 6.05 -15.40
C ILE A 216 10.40 6.43 -13.91
N HIS A 217 11.19 5.68 -13.15
CA HIS A 217 11.50 6.00 -11.75
C HIS A 217 12.20 7.36 -11.61
N GLN A 218 13.16 7.66 -12.49
CA GLN A 218 13.87 8.94 -12.50
C GLN A 218 12.93 10.11 -12.76
N VAL A 219 12.04 9.99 -13.77
CA VAL A 219 11.05 11.03 -14.09
C VAL A 219 10.05 11.22 -12.96
N ALA A 220 9.54 10.13 -12.38
CA ALA A 220 8.62 10.19 -11.24
C ALA A 220 9.27 10.92 -10.05
N ARG A 221 10.54 10.62 -9.75
CA ARG A 221 11.29 11.28 -8.68
C ARG A 221 11.46 12.79 -8.95
N GLN A 222 11.75 13.17 -10.19
CA GLN A 222 11.88 14.59 -10.58
C GLN A 222 10.57 15.36 -10.40
N LEU A 223 9.43 14.71 -10.70
CA LEU A 223 8.10 15.30 -10.55
C LEU A 223 7.53 15.16 -9.13
N GLY A 224 8.32 14.69 -8.17
CA GLY A 224 7.89 14.55 -6.78
C GLY A 224 6.88 13.41 -6.54
N LEU A 225 6.70 12.49 -7.47
CA LEU A 225 5.82 11.32 -7.33
C LEU A 225 6.51 10.18 -6.58
N LYS A 226 5.73 9.29 -5.96
CA LYS A 226 6.20 8.01 -5.40
C LYS A 226 6.15 6.96 -6.50
N SER A 227 7.21 6.17 -6.65
CA SER A 227 7.26 5.08 -7.62
C SER A 227 7.73 3.79 -6.94
N HIS A 228 7.02 2.68 -7.18
CA HIS A 228 7.30 1.38 -6.57
C HIS A 228 7.04 0.25 -7.57
N SER A 229 7.95 -0.71 -7.63
CA SER A 229 7.79 -1.91 -8.47
C SER A 229 7.30 -3.08 -7.61
N TYR A 230 6.14 -3.66 -7.93
CA TYR A 230 5.55 -4.79 -7.22
C TYR A 230 5.63 -6.07 -8.05
N GLY A 231 5.94 -7.20 -7.40
CA GLY A 231 5.86 -8.54 -7.99
C GLY A 231 7.21 -9.27 -8.20
N PRO A 232 7.14 -10.52 -8.67
CA PRO A 232 8.32 -11.35 -8.98
C PRO A 232 9.12 -10.77 -10.16
N LYS A 233 10.44 -11.04 -10.23
CA LYS A 233 11.38 -10.43 -11.21
C LYS A 233 10.86 -10.36 -12.66
N CYS A 234 10.11 -11.35 -13.13
CA CYS A 234 9.65 -11.43 -14.53
C CYS A 234 8.25 -10.86 -14.79
N GLN A 235 7.52 -10.45 -13.76
CA GLN A 235 6.15 -9.90 -13.88
C GLN A 235 5.97 -8.66 -13.00
N ARG A 236 7.05 -7.87 -12.85
CA ARG A 236 7.01 -6.66 -12.02
C ARG A 236 6.17 -5.58 -12.69
N THR A 237 5.16 -5.14 -11.97
CA THR A 237 4.31 -4.00 -12.32
C THR A 237 4.88 -2.76 -11.63
N LEU A 238 5.03 -1.67 -12.38
CA LEU A 238 5.54 -0.41 -11.84
C LEU A 238 4.35 0.50 -11.56
N VAL A 239 4.21 0.93 -10.31
CA VAL A 239 3.12 1.80 -9.84
C VAL A 239 3.70 3.16 -9.47
N VAL A 240 3.09 4.22 -9.98
CA VAL A 240 3.40 5.61 -9.66
C VAL A 240 2.19 6.25 -8.98
N SER A 241 2.39 6.69 -7.74
CA SER A 241 1.38 7.32 -6.88
C SER A 241 1.81 8.74 -6.52
N ARG A 242 0.86 9.62 -6.18
CA ARG A 242 1.19 10.96 -5.67
C ARG A 242 1.80 10.91 -4.26
N LYS A 243 2.62 11.90 -3.93
CA LYS A 243 2.94 12.22 -2.53
C LYS A 243 1.81 13.12 -2.05
N ILE A 244 0.99 12.60 -1.15
CA ILE A 244 -0.18 13.32 -0.63
C ILE A 244 0.06 13.53 0.85
N ASP A 245 -0.15 14.75 1.32
CA ASP A 245 -0.23 15.04 2.74
C ASP A 245 -1.56 14.51 3.31
N PRO A 246 -1.59 13.96 4.53
CA PRO A 246 -2.84 13.47 5.12
C PRO A 246 -3.95 14.52 5.20
N LEU A 247 -3.63 15.81 5.37
CA LEU A 247 -4.61 16.89 5.44
C LEU A 247 -5.22 17.16 4.07
N ASP A 248 -4.37 17.37 3.05
CA ASP A 248 -4.79 17.56 1.67
C ASP A 248 -5.68 16.40 1.19
N LEU A 249 -5.32 15.16 1.58
CA LEU A 249 -6.09 13.97 1.25
C LEU A 249 -7.50 13.99 1.85
N VAL A 250 -7.67 14.50 3.07
CA VAL A 250 -8.99 14.60 3.69
C VAL A 250 -9.85 15.63 2.98
N GLU A 251 -9.30 16.81 2.65
CA GLU A 251 -10.02 17.86 1.93
C GLU A 251 -10.47 17.39 0.55
N GLU A 252 -9.57 16.73 -0.18
CA GLU A 252 -9.88 16.20 -1.50
C GLU A 252 -10.91 15.07 -1.40
N LEU A 253 -10.79 14.15 -0.43
CA LEU A 253 -11.80 13.11 -0.20
C LEU A 253 -13.17 13.69 0.17
N LYS A 254 -13.22 14.80 0.91
CA LYS A 254 -14.48 15.51 1.16
C LYS A 254 -15.09 16.05 -0.13
N SER A 255 -14.28 16.64 -1.01
CA SER A 255 -14.75 17.16 -2.31
C SER A 255 -15.27 16.05 -3.25
N LEU A 256 -14.71 14.84 -3.14
CA LEU A 256 -15.05 13.69 -3.97
C LEU A 256 -16.18 12.80 -3.41
N GLY A 257 -16.78 13.17 -2.27
CA GLY A 257 -17.88 12.42 -1.65
C GLY A 257 -17.46 11.24 -0.76
N GLY A 258 -16.22 11.24 -0.27
CA GLY A 258 -15.76 10.38 0.82
C GLY A 258 -15.31 8.97 0.43
N ASP A 259 -15.48 8.54 -0.82
CA ASP A 259 -15.06 7.20 -1.27
C ASP A 259 -14.31 7.21 -2.60
N THR A 260 -13.15 6.56 -2.62
CA THR A 260 -12.33 6.36 -3.82
C THR A 260 -11.96 4.88 -3.97
N ASN A 261 -11.34 4.52 -5.09
CA ASN A 261 -10.86 3.14 -5.30
C ASN A 261 -9.79 2.72 -4.28
N LYS A 262 -9.04 3.69 -3.73
CA LYS A 262 -7.90 3.45 -2.84
C LYS A 262 -8.17 3.82 -1.38
N TYR A 263 -8.95 4.86 -1.14
CA TYR A 263 -9.21 5.41 0.19
C TYR A 263 -10.71 5.51 0.46
N GLN A 264 -11.09 5.24 1.70
CA GLN A 264 -12.41 5.50 2.24
C GLN A 264 -12.23 6.47 3.41
N LEU A 265 -12.91 7.62 3.35
CA LEU A 265 -12.96 8.58 4.44
C LEU A 265 -14.06 8.16 5.42
N LEU A 266 -13.71 8.08 6.70
CA LEU A 266 -14.66 7.86 7.78
C LEU A 266 -14.78 9.15 8.58
N GLU A 267 -16.00 9.65 8.68
CA GLU A 267 -16.33 10.83 9.47
C GLU A 267 -16.33 10.52 10.98
N PRO A 268 -16.02 11.50 11.83
CA PRO A 268 -16.07 11.32 13.28
C PRO A 268 -17.50 10.99 13.73
N THR A 269 -17.66 9.95 14.54
CA THR A 269 -18.99 9.50 15.01
C THR A 269 -19.43 10.22 16.30
N GLY A 270 -18.52 10.90 16.99
CA GLY A 270 -18.81 11.66 18.20
C GLY A 270 -19.07 13.12 17.87
N LEU A 271 -20.32 13.45 17.56
CA LEU A 271 -20.85 14.81 17.64
C LEU A 271 -21.70 14.92 18.91
#